data_AF-F9UKA1-F1
#
_entry.id   AF-F9UKA1-F1
#
_cell.length_a   1.000
_cell.length_b   1.000
_cell.length_c   1.000
_cell.angle_alpha   90.00
_cell.angle_beta   90.00
_cell.angle_gamma   90.00
#
_symmetry.space_group_name_H-M   'P 1'
#
loop_
_entity.id
_entity.type
_entity.pdbx_description
1 polymer ?
#
loop_
_entity_poly.entity_id
_entity_poly.type
_entity_poly.pdbx_seq_one_letter_code
_entity_poly.pdbx_strand_id
1 'polypeptide(L)'
;MKLKKFSKHFLFSAILSTTIISTSCTSSFYDLSKTLETQFVAQIRKYYNSYLFYYQELKDFLNVQNSNGALEYFKSNLNKATALTNFWNDRIVKNSLVNSLLIKSNEFKDLGYYKNGQFISLKDDFSFLLDQFDLSQNDNADNLAIQMNNFSRINTEIYDVILSDYKAFNSWYISRFLDEFNSNDLGKDWPLFKSQKKLAKESQEIFFDRLKSHENRFESEFKNKIFDATKTNIDYSKLGYINLGDGSFGHTHSAVNLWREWNSMIFTYFDNDELVVDKNNKIAQINYVIDTLDKYIKDNNITSDIYIIEINNPEAKLNVTNFLSLLKNEVTNNQIAPRQSKKYITNFESKLIEPMQNLMKVAKAIVLEINNFNN
;
A
#
# COMPACT_ATOMS: atom_id res chain seq x y z
N MET A 1 -18.21 -28.74 6.12
CA MET A 1 -18.56 -28.60 7.55
C MET A 1 -17.47 -29.22 8.43
N LYS A 2 -16.64 -28.40 9.08
CA LYS A 2 -15.92 -28.67 10.35
C LYS A 2 -15.16 -27.40 10.74
N LEU A 3 -15.82 -26.56 11.55
CA LEU A 3 -15.24 -25.41 12.22
C LEU A 3 -14.18 -25.90 13.24
N LYS A 4 -12.95 -25.41 13.15
CA LYS A 4 -11.95 -25.58 14.22
C LYS A 4 -11.67 -24.24 14.89
N LYS A 5 -12.41 -24.05 15.98
CA LYS A 5 -12.14 -23.36 17.25
C LYS A 5 -11.17 -22.16 17.22
N PHE A 6 -11.77 -20.98 17.23
CA PHE A 6 -11.26 -19.78 17.89
C PHE A 6 -10.80 -20.11 19.32
N SER A 7 -9.52 -19.85 19.61
CA SER A 7 -9.01 -19.78 20.97
C SER A 7 -9.47 -18.46 21.59
N LYS A 8 -10.34 -18.57 22.58
CA LYS A 8 -10.91 -17.47 23.37
C LYS A 8 -9.83 -16.86 24.28
N HIS A 9 -9.84 -15.53 24.33
CA HIS A 9 -9.57 -14.69 25.50
C HIS A 9 -8.57 -15.19 26.54
N PHE A 10 -7.33 -14.71 26.45
CA PHE A 10 -6.50 -14.49 27.64
C PHE A 10 -7.04 -13.27 28.39
N LEU A 11 -8.09 -13.47 29.17
CA LEU A 11 -8.44 -12.57 30.27
C LEU A 11 -7.56 -13.00 31.45
N PHE A 12 -6.54 -12.20 31.77
CA PHE A 12 -5.87 -12.32 33.06
C PHE A 12 -6.85 -11.88 34.14
N SER A 13 -7.59 -12.84 34.71
CA SER A 13 -8.22 -12.69 36.01
C SER A 13 -7.14 -12.82 37.07
N ALA A 14 -6.50 -11.72 37.44
CA ALA A 14 -5.76 -11.62 38.68
C ALA A 14 -6.63 -10.91 39.70
N ILE A 15 -7.51 -11.66 40.36
CA ILE A 15 -8.06 -11.24 41.65
C ILE A 15 -6.89 -11.36 42.62
N LEU A 16 -6.12 -10.27 42.78
CA LEU A 16 -5.18 -10.14 43.88
C LEU A 16 -6.00 -9.90 45.14
N SER A 17 -6.27 -10.99 45.87
CA SER A 17 -6.70 -10.94 47.26
C SER A 17 -5.61 -10.27 48.09
N THR A 18 -5.77 -8.97 48.34
CA THR A 18 -4.90 -8.21 49.23
C THR A 18 -5.28 -8.51 50.68
N THR A 19 -4.43 -9.27 51.37
CA THR A 19 -4.50 -9.44 52.83
C THR A 19 -4.11 -8.12 53.47
N ILE A 20 -5.09 -7.33 53.91
CA ILE A 20 -4.85 -6.10 54.69
C ILE A 20 -4.52 -6.52 56.12
N ILE A 21 -3.22 -6.59 56.45
CA ILE A 21 -2.78 -6.67 57.85
C ILE A 21 -2.73 -5.23 58.37
N SER A 22 -3.63 -4.93 59.30
CA SER A 22 -3.77 -3.63 59.95
C SER A 22 -2.71 -3.41 61.02
N THR A 23 -1.83 -2.41 60.86
CA THR A 23 -1.09 -1.81 62.00
C THR A 23 -0.76 -0.32 61.77
N SER A 24 -1.18 0.51 62.74
CA SER A 24 -0.81 1.90 63.08
C SER A 24 -0.84 3.00 61.99
N CYS A 25 -1.66 4.02 62.24
CA CYS A 25 -2.27 4.96 61.28
C CYS A 25 -1.42 6.13 60.74
N THR A 26 -0.08 6.10 60.82
CA THR A 26 0.77 7.15 60.20
C THR A 26 1.95 6.60 59.39
N SER A 27 2.47 5.41 59.73
CA SER A 27 3.46 4.71 58.88
C SER A 27 2.79 3.92 57.75
N SER A 28 1.60 3.38 57.99
CA SER A 28 0.88 2.51 57.04
C SER A 28 0.47 3.20 55.73
N PHE A 29 0.14 4.50 55.77
CA PHE A 29 -0.20 5.26 54.55
C PHE A 29 1.01 5.61 53.68
N TYR A 30 2.17 5.87 54.32
CA TYR A 30 3.42 6.11 53.60
C TYR A 30 3.91 4.84 52.90
N ASP A 31 3.80 3.69 53.58
CA ASP A 31 4.14 2.38 53.02
C ASP A 31 3.17 1.97 51.90
N LEU A 32 1.87 2.30 52.01
CA LEU A 32 0.89 2.10 50.95
C LEU A 32 1.19 2.96 49.71
N SER A 33 1.43 4.27 49.88
CA SER A 33 1.74 5.18 48.77
C SER A 33 3.00 4.74 48.02
N LYS A 34 4.06 4.36 48.74
CA LYS A 34 5.30 3.85 48.15
C LYS A 34 5.09 2.52 47.43
N THR A 35 4.22 1.65 47.95
CA THR A 35 3.87 0.39 47.31
C THR A 35 3.10 0.60 46.01
N LEU A 36 2.10 1.50 46.01
CA LEU A 36 1.32 1.87 44.82
C LEU A 36 2.20 2.51 43.74
N GLU A 37 3.09 3.43 44.12
CA GLU A 37 4.08 4.03 43.21
C GLU A 37 4.98 2.96 42.58
N THR A 38 5.46 2.00 43.38
CA THR A 38 6.31 0.91 42.89
C THR A 38 5.57 0.00 41.91
N GLN A 39 4.30 -0.33 42.20
CA GLN A 39 3.47 -1.14 41.32
C GLN A 39 3.18 -0.43 39.99
N PHE A 40 2.80 0.85 40.05
CA PHE A 40 2.59 1.70 38.88
C PHE A 40 3.84 1.72 37.99
N VAL A 41 5.02 2.03 38.55
CA VAL A 41 6.28 2.09 37.79
C VAL A 41 6.62 0.73 37.18
N ALA A 42 6.44 -0.37 37.91
CA ALA A 42 6.67 -1.71 37.38
C ALA A 42 5.74 -2.04 36.20
N GLN A 43 4.48 -1.62 36.29
CA GLN A 43 3.50 -1.83 35.24
C GLN A 43 3.78 -0.98 34.00
N ILE A 44 4.11 0.30 34.17
CA ILE A 44 4.52 1.19 33.07
C ILE A 44 5.80 0.67 32.40
N ARG A 45 6.82 0.21 33.16
CA ARG A 45 8.03 -0.43 32.60
C ARG A 45 7.69 -1.63 31.73
N LYS A 46 6.77 -2.49 32.17
CA LYS A 46 6.32 -3.66 31.41
C LYS A 46 5.66 -3.26 30.09
N TYR A 47 4.77 -2.26 30.12
CA TYR A 47 4.14 -1.75 28.91
C TYR A 47 5.16 -1.08 27.97
N TYR A 48 6.04 -0.24 28.49
CA TYR A 48 7.10 0.41 27.73
C TYR A 48 7.97 -0.60 26.98
N ASN A 49 8.41 -1.68 27.64
CA ASN A 49 9.21 -2.73 26.99
C ASN A 49 8.42 -3.42 25.86
N SER A 50 7.12 -3.63 26.05
CA SER A 50 6.25 -4.18 25.01
C SER A 50 6.10 -3.22 23.83
N TYR A 51 5.95 -1.91 24.12
CA TYR A 51 5.90 -0.86 23.11
C TYR A 51 7.19 -0.83 22.29
N LEU A 52 8.35 -0.86 22.96
CA LEU A 52 9.66 -0.83 22.33
C LEU A 52 9.86 -2.03 21.38
N PHE A 53 9.40 -3.21 21.79
CA PHE A 53 9.44 -4.41 20.96
C PHE A 53 8.65 -4.24 19.65
N TYR A 54 7.36 -3.88 19.74
CA TYR A 54 6.52 -3.69 18.54
C TYR A 54 6.97 -2.52 17.68
N TYR A 55 7.53 -1.48 18.30
CA TYR A 55 8.12 -0.34 17.61
C TYR A 55 9.30 -0.78 16.74
N GLN A 56 10.18 -1.60 17.31
CA GLN A 56 11.33 -2.14 16.60
C GLN A 56 10.91 -3.09 15.48
N GLU A 57 9.91 -3.95 15.69
CA GLU A 57 9.35 -4.81 14.63
C GLU A 57 8.86 -4.00 13.42
N LEU A 58 8.08 -2.93 13.67
CA LEU A 58 7.56 -2.06 12.62
C LEU A 58 8.70 -1.30 11.92
N LYS A 59 9.63 -0.72 12.69
CA LYS A 59 10.79 0.01 12.18
C LYS A 59 11.68 -0.86 11.30
N ASP A 60 11.98 -2.07 11.75
CA ASP A 60 12.80 -3.02 11.00
C ASP A 60 12.10 -3.48 9.73
N PHE A 61 10.78 -3.64 9.76
CA PHE A 61 10.03 -3.97 8.56
C PHE A 61 10.03 -2.84 7.53
N LEU A 62 9.87 -1.58 7.96
CA LEU A 62 9.93 -0.42 7.06
C LEU A 62 11.37 -0.09 6.60
N ASN A 63 12.39 -0.64 7.24
CA ASN A 63 13.78 -0.36 6.91
C ASN A 63 14.13 -0.81 5.48
N VAL A 64 14.42 0.15 4.61
CA VAL A 64 14.75 -0.06 3.19
C VAL A 64 16.04 -0.84 2.96
N GLN A 65 16.91 -0.92 3.97
CA GLN A 65 18.14 -1.70 3.93
C GLN A 65 17.96 -3.15 4.43
N ASN A 66 16.77 -3.47 4.98
CA ASN A 66 16.50 -4.81 5.50
C ASN A 66 16.09 -5.76 4.37
N SER A 67 16.83 -6.86 4.22
CA SER A 67 16.55 -7.92 3.24
C SER A 67 15.22 -8.66 3.47
N ASN A 68 14.60 -8.48 4.64
CA ASN A 68 13.28 -9.02 4.97
C ASN A 68 12.22 -7.92 5.18
N GLY A 69 12.53 -6.69 4.77
CA GLY A 69 11.68 -5.51 4.92
C GLY A 69 10.62 -5.37 3.83
N ALA A 70 9.82 -4.31 3.93
CA ALA A 70 8.69 -4.01 3.05
C ALA A 70 9.12 -3.87 1.58
N LEU A 71 10.26 -3.23 1.31
CA LEU A 71 10.76 -3.03 -0.06
C LEU A 71 10.97 -4.35 -0.81
N GLU A 72 11.48 -5.37 -0.13
CA GLU A 72 11.78 -6.66 -0.75
C GLU A 72 10.50 -7.44 -1.14
N TYR A 73 9.34 -7.10 -0.57
CA TYR A 73 8.05 -7.64 -1.00
C TYR A 73 7.61 -7.16 -2.39
N PHE A 74 8.24 -6.15 -2.97
CA PHE A 74 7.88 -5.76 -4.33
C PHE A 74 9.08 -5.62 -5.24
N LYS A 75 10.28 -5.32 -4.75
CA LYS A 75 11.48 -5.01 -5.56
C LYS A 75 11.64 -5.82 -6.86
N SER A 76 11.65 -7.15 -6.79
CA SER A 76 11.84 -7.99 -7.99
C SER A 76 10.67 -7.88 -8.98
N ASN A 77 9.44 -7.90 -8.47
CA ASN A 77 8.23 -7.77 -9.29
C ASN A 77 8.00 -6.33 -9.77
N LEU A 78 8.43 -5.33 -9.00
CA LEU A 78 8.37 -3.92 -9.31
C LEU A 78 9.31 -3.59 -10.46
N ASN A 79 10.53 -4.13 -10.46
CA ASN A 79 11.46 -3.94 -11.58
C ASN A 79 10.86 -4.48 -12.89
N LYS A 80 10.24 -5.66 -12.84
CA LYS A 80 9.55 -6.27 -14.00
C LYS A 80 8.34 -5.46 -14.46
N ALA A 81 7.49 -5.04 -13.52
CA ALA A 81 6.35 -4.17 -13.78
C ALA A 81 6.77 -2.82 -14.38
N THR A 82 7.83 -2.23 -13.84
CA THR A 82 8.39 -0.94 -14.28
C THR A 82 8.98 -1.05 -15.69
N ALA A 83 9.66 -2.15 -16.02
CA ALA A 83 10.16 -2.38 -17.37
C ALA A 83 9.02 -2.39 -18.40
N LEU A 84 7.92 -3.07 -18.08
CA LEU A 84 6.73 -3.13 -18.94
C LEU A 84 6.09 -1.75 -19.13
N THR A 85 5.92 -0.97 -18.05
CA THR A 85 5.35 0.38 -18.14
C THR A 85 6.30 1.37 -18.83
N ASN A 86 7.62 1.21 -18.69
CA ASN A 86 8.60 2.02 -19.40
C ASN A 86 8.56 1.76 -20.90
N PHE A 87 8.46 0.49 -21.32
CA PHE A 87 8.29 0.16 -22.73
C PHE A 87 7.07 0.87 -23.34
N TRP A 88 5.93 0.80 -22.66
CA TRP A 88 4.71 1.51 -23.07
C TRP A 88 4.95 3.02 -23.18
N ASN A 89 5.48 3.63 -22.12
CA ASN A 89 5.73 5.07 -22.06
C ASN A 89 6.67 5.55 -23.16
N ASP A 90 7.74 4.82 -23.45
CA ASP A 90 8.73 5.21 -24.45
C ASP A 90 8.18 5.08 -25.88
N ARG A 91 7.35 4.07 -26.15
CA ARG A 91 6.83 3.79 -27.50
C ARG A 91 5.54 4.52 -27.83
N ILE A 92 4.71 4.81 -26.83
CA ILE A 92 3.39 5.42 -26.99
C ILE A 92 3.37 6.87 -26.49
N VAL A 93 3.75 7.11 -25.23
CA VAL A 93 3.56 8.42 -24.58
C VAL A 93 4.63 9.43 -25.03
N LYS A 94 5.91 9.03 -25.04
CA LYS A 94 7.04 9.91 -25.40
C LYS A 94 7.28 10.00 -26.90
N ASN A 95 6.68 9.11 -27.70
CA ASN A 95 6.75 9.18 -29.15
C ASN A 95 5.76 10.24 -29.64
N SER A 96 6.24 11.43 -29.99
CA SER A 96 5.40 12.58 -30.33
C SER A 96 4.42 12.31 -31.47
N LEU A 97 4.81 11.57 -32.51
CA LEU A 97 3.94 11.23 -33.64
C LEU A 97 2.82 10.28 -33.21
N VAL A 98 3.16 9.20 -32.50
CA VAL A 98 2.17 8.21 -32.02
C VAL A 98 1.26 8.82 -30.96
N ASN A 99 1.81 9.58 -30.02
CA ASN A 99 1.03 10.25 -28.99
C ASN A 99 0.03 11.24 -29.60
N SER A 100 0.48 12.08 -30.53
CA SER A 100 -0.38 13.06 -31.23
C SER A 100 -1.49 12.37 -32.04
N LEU A 101 -1.19 11.21 -32.63
CA LEU A 101 -2.17 10.37 -33.30
C LEU A 101 -3.23 9.85 -32.30
N LEU A 102 -2.80 9.21 -31.21
CA LEU A 102 -3.70 8.48 -30.30
C LEU A 102 -4.56 9.39 -29.39
N ILE A 103 -4.14 10.64 -29.16
CA ILE A 103 -4.92 11.66 -28.44
C ILE A 103 -6.08 12.21 -29.30
N LYS A 104 -6.05 12.05 -30.63
CA LYS A 104 -7.18 12.42 -31.48
C LYS A 104 -8.35 11.47 -31.27
N SER A 105 -9.57 11.98 -31.37
CA SER A 105 -10.79 11.17 -31.33
C SER A 105 -10.82 10.13 -32.47
N ASN A 106 -11.52 9.01 -32.24
CA ASN A 106 -11.61 7.90 -33.20
C ASN A 106 -12.18 8.28 -34.57
N GLU A 107 -12.90 9.39 -34.71
CA GLU A 107 -13.37 9.90 -36.00
C GLU A 107 -12.23 10.36 -36.93
N PHE A 108 -11.09 10.81 -36.39
CA PHE A 108 -9.92 11.25 -37.16
C PHE A 108 -8.90 10.15 -37.44
N LYS A 109 -9.16 8.95 -36.94
CA LYS A 109 -8.27 7.79 -37.02
C LYS A 109 -8.90 6.71 -37.90
N ASP A 110 -8.05 5.93 -38.55
CA ASP A 110 -8.44 4.72 -39.25
C ASP A 110 -7.55 3.55 -38.82
N LEU A 111 -8.09 2.34 -38.88
CA LEU A 111 -7.40 1.08 -38.58
C LEU A 111 -7.41 0.25 -39.84
N GLY A 112 -6.28 -0.33 -40.23
CA GLY A 112 -6.23 -1.09 -41.47
C GLY A 112 -4.84 -1.55 -41.86
N TYR A 113 -4.70 -2.02 -43.08
CA TYR A 113 -3.42 -2.48 -43.62
C TYR A 113 -3.24 -2.02 -45.06
N TYR A 114 -1.99 -1.98 -45.50
CA TYR A 114 -1.68 -1.65 -46.89
C TYR A 114 -1.64 -2.91 -47.75
N LYS A 115 -2.33 -2.87 -48.90
CA LYS A 115 -2.27 -3.88 -49.96
C LYS A 115 -2.07 -3.17 -51.29
N ASN A 116 -0.98 -3.49 -51.99
CA ASN A 116 -0.62 -2.85 -53.26
C ASN A 116 -0.59 -1.30 -53.18
N GLY A 117 -0.10 -0.75 -52.07
CA GLY A 117 -0.02 0.69 -51.84
C GLY A 117 -1.34 1.39 -51.46
N GLN A 118 -2.46 0.68 -51.48
CA GLN A 118 -3.76 1.19 -51.03
C GLN A 118 -4.02 0.78 -49.58
N PHE A 119 -4.57 1.71 -48.78
CA PHE A 119 -5.00 1.42 -47.42
C PHE A 119 -6.38 0.76 -47.45
N ILE A 120 -6.48 -0.42 -46.87
CA ILE A 120 -7.75 -1.14 -46.69
C ILE A 120 -8.16 -0.94 -45.24
N SER A 121 -9.24 -0.18 -45.04
CA SER A 121 -9.81 0.05 -43.71
C SER A 121 -10.44 -1.22 -43.15
N LEU A 122 -10.22 -1.41 -41.86
CA LEU A 122 -10.81 -2.43 -40.98
C LEU A 122 -11.68 -1.78 -39.90
N LYS A 123 -11.91 -0.47 -39.97
CA LYS A 123 -12.55 0.29 -38.89
C LYS A 123 -13.96 -0.20 -38.57
N ASP A 124 -14.72 -0.61 -39.57
CA ASP A 124 -16.09 -1.10 -39.39
C ASP A 124 -16.13 -2.53 -38.84
N ASP A 125 -15.14 -3.35 -39.17
CA ASP A 125 -15.07 -4.77 -38.78
C ASP A 125 -14.32 -5.01 -37.48
N PHE A 126 -13.42 -4.09 -37.08
CA PHE A 126 -12.49 -4.30 -35.96
C PHE A 126 -12.13 -3.01 -35.20
N SER A 127 -13.11 -2.14 -34.97
CA SER A 127 -12.95 -0.88 -34.20
C SER A 127 -12.41 -1.08 -32.78
N PHE A 128 -12.56 -2.28 -32.19
CA PHE A 128 -12.04 -2.64 -30.86
C PHE A 128 -10.59 -2.17 -30.62
N LEU A 129 -9.70 -2.34 -31.60
CA LEU A 129 -8.30 -1.92 -31.43
C LEU A 129 -8.14 -0.40 -31.33
N LEU A 130 -8.96 0.38 -32.05
CA LEU A 130 -8.93 1.84 -31.92
C LEU A 130 -9.31 2.25 -30.49
N ASP A 131 -10.32 1.60 -29.92
CA ASP A 131 -10.76 1.86 -28.54
C ASP A 131 -9.69 1.49 -27.51
N GLN A 132 -8.99 0.36 -27.69
CA GLN A 132 -7.93 -0.08 -26.78
C GLN A 132 -6.75 0.89 -26.71
N PHE A 133 -6.43 1.55 -27.82
CA PHE A 133 -5.32 2.50 -27.93
C PHE A 133 -5.74 3.97 -27.78
N ASP A 134 -7.01 4.25 -27.48
CA ASP A 134 -7.54 5.60 -27.43
C ASP A 134 -7.05 6.37 -26.19
N LEU A 135 -6.27 7.43 -26.41
CA LEU A 135 -5.82 8.37 -25.38
C LEU A 135 -6.69 9.64 -25.31
N SER A 136 -7.74 9.73 -26.15
CA SER A 136 -8.63 10.90 -26.19
C SER A 136 -9.72 10.88 -25.12
N GLN A 137 -10.00 9.72 -24.52
CA GLN A 137 -11.08 9.59 -23.52
C GLN A 137 -10.66 10.09 -22.14
N ASN A 138 -11.62 10.69 -21.43
CA ASN A 138 -11.45 11.15 -20.04
C ASN A 138 -11.56 10.00 -19.03
N ASP A 139 -10.80 10.10 -17.94
CA ASP A 139 -10.83 9.54 -16.57
C ASP A 139 -11.46 8.16 -16.23
N ASN A 140 -12.35 7.57 -17.03
CA ASN A 140 -13.10 6.35 -16.67
C ASN A 140 -13.15 5.29 -17.77
N ALA A 141 -12.41 5.43 -18.87
CA ALA A 141 -12.43 4.43 -19.93
C ALA A 141 -11.60 3.20 -19.54
N ASP A 142 -12.19 2.02 -19.68
CA ASP A 142 -11.54 0.75 -19.42
C ASP A 142 -10.86 0.24 -20.69
N ASN A 143 -9.79 0.92 -21.10
CA ASN A 143 -9.00 0.58 -22.28
C ASN A 143 -7.53 0.37 -21.94
N LEU A 144 -6.81 -0.39 -22.77
CA LEU A 144 -5.41 -0.73 -22.51
C LEU A 144 -4.56 0.53 -22.27
N ALA A 145 -4.77 1.60 -23.04
CA ALA A 145 -3.95 2.80 -22.96
C ALA A 145 -4.03 3.51 -21.59
N ILE A 146 -5.23 3.73 -21.08
CA ILE A 146 -5.45 4.32 -19.75
C ILE A 146 -4.96 3.36 -18.66
N GLN A 147 -5.25 2.06 -18.79
CA GLN A 147 -4.82 1.06 -17.81
C GLN A 147 -3.29 0.98 -17.70
N MET A 148 -2.55 1.13 -18.80
CA MET A 148 -1.09 1.14 -18.78
C MET A 148 -0.50 2.41 -18.15
N ASN A 149 -1.11 3.57 -18.40
CA ASN A 149 -0.70 4.82 -17.75
C ASN A 149 -0.93 4.76 -16.24
N ASN A 150 -2.10 4.26 -15.81
CA ASN A 150 -2.40 4.05 -14.40
C ASN A 150 -1.45 3.05 -13.75
N PHE A 151 -1.12 1.96 -14.44
CA PHE A 151 -0.15 0.99 -13.94
C PHE A 151 1.24 1.63 -13.72
N SER A 152 1.68 2.49 -14.65
CA SER A 152 2.92 3.26 -14.48
C SER A 152 2.88 4.13 -13.22
N ARG A 153 1.75 4.81 -12.97
CA ARG A 153 1.58 5.70 -11.82
C ARG A 153 1.67 4.94 -10.49
N ILE A 154 0.91 3.86 -10.37
CA ILE A 154 0.90 3.05 -9.14
C ILE A 154 2.25 2.37 -8.88
N ASN A 155 2.99 1.96 -9.92
CA ASN A 155 4.37 1.47 -9.76
C ASN A 155 5.28 2.51 -9.08
N THR A 156 5.12 3.79 -9.42
CA THR A 156 5.86 4.89 -8.77
C THR A 156 5.36 5.14 -7.36
N GLU A 157 4.04 5.24 -7.16
CA GLU A 157 3.46 5.56 -5.86
C GLU A 157 3.80 4.53 -4.78
N ILE A 158 3.72 3.22 -5.07
CA ILE A 158 4.03 2.19 -4.05
C ILE A 158 5.49 2.26 -3.59
N TYR A 159 6.40 2.57 -4.52
CA TYR A 159 7.80 2.76 -4.21
C TYR A 159 8.01 4.01 -3.34
N ASP A 160 7.38 5.12 -3.73
CA ASP A 160 7.52 6.40 -3.04
C ASP A 160 6.90 6.40 -1.65
N VAL A 161 5.73 5.78 -1.46
CA VAL A 161 5.08 5.66 -0.14
C VAL A 161 5.99 4.93 0.83
N ILE A 162 6.53 3.77 0.45
CA ILE A 162 7.40 2.98 1.34
C ILE A 162 8.69 3.73 1.69
N LEU A 163 9.31 4.42 0.71
CA LEU A 163 10.50 5.23 0.98
C LEU A 163 10.20 6.45 1.86
N SER A 164 9.08 7.13 1.60
CA SER A 164 8.62 8.30 2.34
C SER A 164 8.31 7.94 3.78
N ASP A 165 7.57 6.86 3.98
CA ASP A 165 7.20 6.36 5.30
C ASP A 165 8.43 5.94 6.11
N TYR A 166 9.40 5.27 5.49
CA TYR A 166 10.68 4.98 6.14
C TYR A 166 11.44 6.25 6.56
N LYS A 167 11.60 7.23 5.65
CA LYS A 167 12.32 8.48 5.93
C LYS A 167 11.65 9.31 7.03
N ALA A 168 10.32 9.32 7.02
CA ALA A 168 9.52 10.10 7.96
C ALA A 168 9.21 9.35 9.25
N PHE A 169 9.61 8.07 9.40
CA PHE A 169 9.18 7.22 10.51
C PHE A 169 9.38 7.87 11.88
N ASN A 170 10.56 8.43 12.15
CA ASN A 170 10.86 9.11 13.41
C ASN A 170 9.99 10.34 13.70
N SER A 171 9.32 10.90 12.69
CA SER A 171 8.42 12.05 12.85
C SER A 171 6.98 11.66 13.17
N TRP A 172 6.64 10.36 13.11
CA TRP A 172 5.31 9.82 13.37
C TRP A 172 4.94 9.97 14.85
N TYR A 173 3.65 10.06 15.14
CA TYR A 173 3.14 10.13 16.51
C TYR A 173 3.54 8.91 17.33
N ILE A 174 3.62 7.71 16.74
CA ILE A 174 4.14 6.53 17.44
C ILE A 174 5.61 6.67 17.88
N SER A 175 6.46 7.34 17.09
CA SER A 175 7.85 7.62 17.46
C SER A 175 7.90 8.72 18.52
N ARG A 176 7.13 9.79 18.35
CA ARG A 176 7.06 10.88 19.34
C ARG A 176 6.58 10.39 20.70
N PHE A 177 5.60 9.49 20.73
CA PHE A 177 5.14 8.85 21.97
C PHE A 177 6.28 8.10 22.67
N LEU A 178 7.13 7.40 21.92
CA LEU A 178 8.32 6.74 22.47
C LEU A 178 9.34 7.76 22.98
N ASP A 179 9.57 8.82 22.21
CA ASP A 179 10.56 9.86 22.53
C ASP A 179 10.24 10.59 23.83
N GLU A 180 8.96 10.72 24.22
CA GLU A 180 8.59 11.31 25.50
C GLU A 180 9.24 10.58 26.70
N PHE A 181 9.44 9.26 26.63
CA PHE A 181 10.13 8.50 27.69
C PHE A 181 11.62 8.80 27.80
N ASN A 182 12.19 9.47 26.78
CA ASN A 182 13.59 9.84 26.70
C ASN A 182 13.80 11.37 26.67
N SER A 183 12.74 12.16 26.93
CA SER A 183 12.78 13.61 26.76
C SER A 183 13.62 14.28 27.85
N ASN A 184 14.61 15.08 27.44
CA ASN A 184 15.55 15.73 28.36
C ASN A 184 14.96 16.94 29.09
N ASP A 185 13.90 17.56 28.56
CA ASP A 185 13.27 18.78 29.09
C ASP A 185 12.40 18.53 30.34
N LEU A 186 11.96 17.29 30.55
CA LEU A 186 11.11 16.90 31.69
C LEU A 186 11.92 16.40 32.91
N GLY A 187 13.25 16.42 32.80
CA GLY A 187 14.14 15.71 33.72
C GLY A 187 14.30 14.26 33.27
N LYS A 188 15.54 13.82 33.13
CA LYS A 188 15.82 12.42 32.76
C LYS A 188 15.15 11.51 33.77
N ASP A 189 14.44 10.53 33.23
CA ASP A 189 14.06 9.29 33.88
C ASP A 189 12.63 9.14 34.43
N TRP A 190 11.73 10.13 34.47
CA TRP A 190 10.36 9.85 34.95
C TRP A 190 9.47 9.22 33.86
N PRO A 191 8.59 8.22 34.13
CA PRO A 191 8.29 7.51 35.38
C PRO A 191 9.19 6.29 35.64
N LEU A 192 10.19 6.03 34.79
CA LEU A 192 10.96 4.79 34.86
C LEU A 192 12.07 4.83 35.93
N PHE A 193 12.61 5.98 36.36
CA PHE A 193 13.67 6.12 37.37
C PHE A 193 13.53 7.44 38.16
N LYS A 194 13.59 7.31 39.49
CA LYS A 194 13.37 8.37 40.49
C LYS A 194 14.49 9.41 40.46
N SER A 195 14.35 10.52 39.76
CA SER A 195 15.22 11.66 40.04
C SER A 195 14.46 13.00 40.10
N GLN A 196 14.47 13.58 41.31
CA GLN A 196 14.28 15.00 41.68
C GLN A 196 13.03 15.39 42.49
N LYS A 197 13.28 15.97 43.68
CA LYS A 197 12.35 16.21 44.80
C LYS A 197 11.45 17.45 44.68
N LYS A 198 11.48 18.22 43.58
CA LYS A 198 10.72 19.49 43.50
C LYS A 198 10.08 19.82 42.15
N LEU A 199 10.49 19.18 41.06
CA LEU A 199 9.90 19.28 39.72
C LEU A 199 8.96 18.10 39.38
N ALA A 200 8.87 17.10 40.26
CA ALA A 200 8.27 15.81 39.93
C ALA A 200 6.80 15.87 39.49
N LYS A 201 5.96 16.70 40.14
CA LYS A 201 4.52 16.70 39.86
C LYS A 201 4.15 17.44 38.56
N GLU A 202 4.68 18.65 38.37
CA GLU A 202 4.44 19.42 37.13
C GLU A 202 5.05 18.71 35.91
N SER A 203 6.28 18.20 36.01
CA SER A 203 6.88 17.40 34.92
C SER A 203 6.09 16.12 34.64
N GLN A 204 5.51 15.49 35.66
CA GLN A 204 4.67 14.31 35.52
C GLN A 204 3.37 14.62 34.78
N GLU A 205 2.67 15.70 35.16
CA GLU A 205 1.45 16.15 34.49
C GLU A 205 1.73 16.48 33.02
N ILE A 206 2.83 17.20 32.72
CA ILE A 206 3.25 17.49 31.35
C ILE A 206 3.55 16.20 30.56
N PHE A 207 4.30 15.27 31.14
CA PHE A 207 4.61 13.98 30.51
C PHE A 207 3.32 13.21 30.15
N PHE A 208 2.38 13.12 31.09
CA PHE A 208 1.10 12.44 30.91
C PHE A 208 0.24 13.09 29.83
N ASP A 209 0.17 14.42 29.82
CA ASP A 209 -0.58 15.17 28.81
C ASP A 209 0.02 14.99 27.41
N ARG A 210 1.34 14.96 27.28
CA ARG A 210 2.03 14.70 26.00
C ARG A 210 1.75 13.29 25.49
N LEU A 211 1.89 12.26 26.33
CA LEU A 211 1.58 10.89 25.94
C LEU A 211 0.13 10.75 25.47
N LYS A 212 -0.83 11.32 26.21
CA LYS A 212 -2.25 11.33 25.84
C LYS A 212 -2.49 12.08 24.53
N SER A 213 -1.83 13.23 24.34
CA SER A 213 -1.92 14.01 23.11
C SER A 213 -1.44 13.23 21.88
N HIS A 214 -0.32 12.52 21.99
CA HIS A 214 0.19 11.67 20.90
C HIS A 214 -0.72 10.47 20.64
N GLU A 215 -1.15 9.77 21.69
CA GLU A 215 -2.02 8.58 21.58
C GLU A 215 -3.34 8.91 20.86
N ASN A 216 -3.97 10.05 21.16
CA ASN A 216 -5.18 10.51 20.48
C ASN A 216 -5.03 10.70 18.96
N ARG A 217 -3.80 10.75 18.44
CA ARG A 217 -3.51 10.89 17.00
C ARG A 217 -3.28 9.54 16.31
N PHE A 218 -3.09 8.46 17.06
CA PHE A 218 -2.69 7.17 16.52
C PHE A 218 -3.70 6.57 15.55
N GLU A 219 -5.00 6.72 15.80
CA GLU A 219 -6.03 6.18 14.89
C GLU A 219 -5.99 6.88 13.52
N SER A 220 -5.81 8.20 13.51
CA SER A 220 -5.64 8.94 12.26
C SER A 220 -4.34 8.57 11.57
N GLU A 221 -3.25 8.38 12.31
CA GLU A 221 -1.96 7.97 11.76
C GLU A 221 -2.04 6.57 11.15
N PHE A 222 -2.62 5.60 11.86
CA PHE A 222 -2.89 4.25 11.38
C PHE A 222 -3.65 4.27 10.06
N LYS A 223 -4.76 5.02 10.01
CA LYS A 223 -5.61 5.12 8.82
C LYS A 223 -4.85 5.70 7.63
N ASN A 224 -4.13 6.80 7.85
CA ASN A 224 -3.49 7.56 6.77
C ASN A 224 -2.21 6.90 6.25
N LYS A 225 -1.51 6.12 7.08
CA LYS A 225 -0.20 5.56 6.73
C LYS A 225 -0.21 4.05 6.53
N ILE A 226 -0.94 3.32 7.38
CA ILE A 226 -0.89 1.85 7.39
C ILE A 226 -2.07 1.26 6.62
N PHE A 227 -3.29 1.50 7.08
CA PHE A 227 -4.47 0.85 6.51
C PHE A 227 -5.76 1.62 6.75
N ASP A 228 -6.44 1.97 5.65
CA ASP A 228 -7.79 2.52 5.68
C ASP A 228 -8.82 1.41 5.38
N ALA A 229 -9.49 0.94 6.44
CA ALA A 229 -10.51 -0.09 6.36
C ALA A 229 -11.79 0.36 5.62
N THR A 230 -12.00 1.66 5.42
CA THR A 230 -13.15 2.17 4.64
C THR A 230 -12.93 2.06 3.13
N LYS A 231 -11.71 1.71 2.72
CA LYS A 231 -11.21 1.75 1.34
C LYS A 231 -10.71 0.37 0.86
N THR A 232 -11.49 -0.68 1.09
CA THR A 232 -11.06 -2.08 0.84
C THR A 232 -11.45 -2.66 -0.52
N ASN A 233 -12.47 -2.08 -1.19
CA ASN A 233 -13.06 -2.61 -2.43
C ASN A 233 -13.02 -1.56 -3.57
N ILE A 234 -11.86 -0.95 -3.81
CA ILE A 234 -11.73 0.07 -4.85
C ILE A 234 -11.60 -0.62 -6.21
N ASP A 235 -12.37 -0.13 -7.19
CA ASP A 235 -12.28 -0.58 -8.58
C ASP A 235 -11.21 0.24 -9.29
N TYR A 236 -9.96 -0.21 -9.18
CA TYR A 236 -8.78 0.53 -9.66
C TYR A 236 -8.68 0.66 -11.18
N SER A 237 -9.54 -0.05 -11.92
CA SER A 237 -9.78 0.22 -13.34
C SER A 237 -10.28 1.64 -13.61
N LYS A 238 -10.79 2.34 -12.58
CA LYS A 238 -11.39 3.68 -12.63
C LYS A 238 -10.54 4.77 -11.95
N LEU A 239 -9.24 4.52 -11.80
CA LEU A 239 -8.33 5.59 -11.40
C LEU A 239 -8.35 6.65 -12.51
N GLY A 240 -8.93 7.81 -12.22
CA GLY A 240 -8.91 8.96 -13.13
C GLY A 240 -7.51 9.43 -13.50
N TYR A 241 -7.43 10.35 -14.46
CA TYR A 241 -6.19 10.94 -14.97
C TYR A 241 -5.53 11.86 -13.94
N ILE A 242 -4.27 12.21 -14.22
CA ILE A 242 -3.27 12.91 -13.38
C ILE A 242 -3.77 14.20 -12.70
N ASN A 243 -4.82 14.84 -13.22
CA ASN A 243 -5.28 16.15 -12.76
C ASN A 243 -6.42 16.11 -11.72
N LEU A 244 -6.92 14.93 -11.35
CA LEU A 244 -7.90 14.81 -10.27
C LEU A 244 -7.20 14.56 -8.94
N GLY A 245 -7.51 15.39 -7.94
CA GLY A 245 -6.96 15.25 -6.60
C GLY A 245 -7.24 13.88 -6.00
N ASP A 246 -6.25 13.38 -5.24
CA ASP A 246 -6.33 12.13 -4.49
C ASP A 246 -7.64 12.05 -3.69
N GLY A 247 -8.41 10.98 -3.91
CA GLY A 247 -9.64 10.69 -3.16
C GLY A 247 -10.95 10.67 -3.96
N SER A 248 -10.93 11.03 -5.24
CA SER A 248 -12.12 11.04 -6.12
C SER A 248 -12.72 9.65 -6.40
N PHE A 249 -11.93 8.57 -6.32
CA PHE A 249 -12.37 7.20 -6.60
C PHE A 249 -11.99 6.19 -5.51
N GLY A 250 -11.72 6.67 -4.29
CA GLY A 250 -11.36 5.82 -3.17
C GLY A 250 -9.87 5.48 -3.05
N HIS A 251 -9.01 5.90 -3.98
CA HIS A 251 -7.54 5.75 -3.85
C HIS A 251 -7.01 6.32 -2.51
N THR A 252 -5.95 5.71 -1.97
CA THR A 252 -5.33 6.11 -0.70
C THR A 252 -3.85 5.76 -0.68
N HIS A 253 -3.06 6.59 0.02
CA HIS A 253 -1.61 6.38 0.19
C HIS A 253 -1.27 5.53 1.42
N SER A 254 -2.28 4.90 2.05
CA SER A 254 -2.06 3.93 3.11
C SER A 254 -1.35 2.70 2.54
N ALA A 255 -0.22 2.31 3.11
CA ALA A 255 0.69 1.31 2.55
C ALA A 255 0.01 -0.03 2.21
N VAL A 256 -0.90 -0.52 3.07
CA VAL A 256 -1.61 -1.79 2.82
C VAL A 256 -2.61 -1.69 1.67
N ASN A 257 -3.34 -0.59 1.56
CA ASN A 257 -4.31 -0.42 0.49
C ASN A 257 -3.58 -0.32 -0.87
N LEU A 258 -2.51 0.48 -0.93
CA LEU A 258 -1.69 0.61 -2.13
C LEU A 258 -0.97 -0.70 -2.50
N TRP A 259 -0.55 -1.46 -1.50
CA TRP A 259 -0.01 -2.82 -1.69
C TRP A 259 -1.04 -3.76 -2.35
N ARG A 260 -2.29 -3.75 -1.87
CA ARG A 260 -3.36 -4.57 -2.46
C ARG A 260 -3.66 -4.14 -3.90
N GLU A 261 -3.73 -2.84 -4.14
CA GLU A 261 -3.91 -2.23 -5.45
C GLU A 261 -2.84 -2.70 -6.43
N TRP A 262 -1.57 -2.52 -6.06
CA TRP A 262 -0.44 -2.92 -6.86
C TRP A 262 -0.42 -4.43 -7.15
N ASN A 263 -0.70 -5.26 -6.14
CA ASN A 263 -0.78 -6.71 -6.35
C ASN A 263 -1.94 -7.12 -7.28
N SER A 264 -3.09 -6.45 -7.23
CA SER A 264 -4.21 -6.80 -8.14
C SER A 264 -3.84 -6.66 -9.62
N MET A 265 -2.87 -5.80 -9.95
CA MET A 265 -2.46 -5.56 -11.33
C MET A 265 -1.44 -6.56 -11.89
N ILE A 266 -0.75 -7.32 -11.03
CA ILE A 266 0.38 -8.15 -11.47
C ILE A 266 0.36 -9.56 -10.88
N PHE A 267 -0.23 -9.73 -9.71
CA PHE A 267 -0.08 -10.92 -8.90
C PHE A 267 -1.08 -11.97 -9.38
N THR A 268 -0.56 -13.17 -9.62
CA THR A 268 -1.35 -14.37 -9.88
C THR A 268 -0.93 -15.43 -8.87
N TYR A 269 -1.85 -16.29 -8.48
CA TYR A 269 -1.57 -17.35 -7.53
C TYR A 269 -2.43 -18.57 -7.77
N PHE A 270 -1.99 -19.72 -7.28
CA PHE A 270 -2.78 -20.94 -7.30
C PHE A 270 -3.68 -21.03 -6.06
N ASP A 271 -4.95 -21.35 -6.29
CA ASP A 271 -5.92 -21.75 -5.26
C ASP A 271 -6.50 -23.11 -5.66
N ASN A 272 -6.22 -24.16 -4.88
CA ASN A 272 -6.59 -25.55 -5.21
C ASN A 272 -6.19 -25.97 -6.64
N ASP A 273 -4.93 -25.70 -7.02
CA ASP A 273 -4.35 -25.94 -8.35
C ASP A 273 -4.94 -25.11 -9.50
N GLU A 274 -5.90 -24.22 -9.22
CA GLU A 274 -6.43 -23.29 -10.21
C GLU A 274 -5.67 -21.96 -10.18
N LEU A 275 -5.26 -21.48 -11.35
CA LEU A 275 -4.63 -20.17 -11.48
C LEU A 275 -5.67 -19.07 -11.31
N VAL A 276 -5.57 -18.34 -10.21
CA VAL A 276 -6.38 -17.16 -9.93
C VAL A 276 -5.69 -15.93 -10.52
N VAL A 277 -6.40 -15.25 -11.41
CA VAL A 277 -5.99 -14.00 -12.06
C VAL A 277 -7.03 -12.93 -11.74
N ASP A 278 -6.59 -11.82 -11.15
CA ASP A 278 -7.47 -10.70 -10.87
C ASP A 278 -7.90 -10.02 -12.19
N LYS A 279 -9.13 -9.50 -12.25
CA LYS A 279 -9.64 -8.76 -13.42
C LYS A 279 -8.78 -7.54 -13.80
N ASN A 280 -8.08 -6.97 -12.82
CA ASN A 280 -7.22 -5.82 -13.01
C ASN A 280 -5.82 -6.18 -13.53
N ASN A 281 -5.51 -7.48 -13.65
CA ASN A 281 -4.18 -7.95 -14.03
C ASN A 281 -3.78 -7.46 -15.42
N LYS A 282 -2.74 -6.62 -15.47
CA LYS A 282 -2.32 -5.90 -16.67
C LYS A 282 -1.71 -6.83 -17.70
N ILE A 283 -1.01 -7.87 -17.25
CA ILE A 283 -0.45 -8.90 -18.14
C ILE A 283 -1.58 -9.66 -18.84
N ALA A 284 -2.63 -10.04 -18.12
CA ALA A 284 -3.80 -10.70 -18.69
C ALA A 284 -4.55 -9.81 -19.70
N GLN A 285 -4.71 -8.51 -19.39
CA GLN A 285 -5.32 -7.54 -20.31
C GLN A 285 -4.50 -7.35 -21.58
N ILE A 286 -3.17 -7.23 -21.47
CA ILE A 286 -2.27 -7.16 -22.63
C ILE A 286 -2.40 -8.41 -23.50
N ASN A 287 -2.36 -9.59 -22.89
CA ASN A 287 -2.49 -10.85 -23.62
C ASN A 287 -3.84 -10.96 -24.32
N TYR A 288 -4.93 -10.52 -23.69
CA TYR A 288 -6.25 -10.48 -24.31
C TYR A 288 -6.28 -9.64 -25.59
N VAL A 289 -5.67 -8.44 -25.57
CA VAL A 289 -5.59 -7.59 -26.77
C VAL A 289 -4.74 -8.23 -27.87
N ILE A 290 -3.60 -8.83 -27.51
CA ILE A 290 -2.72 -9.55 -28.44
C ILE A 290 -3.46 -10.73 -29.08
N ASP A 291 -4.06 -11.60 -28.28
CA ASP A 291 -4.73 -12.82 -28.75
C ASP A 291 -5.95 -12.48 -29.61
N THR A 292 -6.65 -11.39 -29.29
CA THR A 292 -7.78 -10.88 -30.09
C THR A 292 -7.32 -10.42 -31.48
N LEU A 293 -6.20 -9.69 -31.56
CA LEU A 293 -5.60 -9.31 -32.85
C LEU A 293 -5.10 -10.54 -33.62
N ASP A 294 -4.34 -11.43 -32.99
CA ASP A 294 -3.78 -12.63 -33.62
C ASP A 294 -4.90 -13.51 -34.21
N LYS A 295 -6.00 -13.68 -33.46
CA LYS A 295 -7.19 -14.39 -33.93
C LYS A 295 -7.82 -13.67 -35.12
N TYR A 296 -8.02 -12.36 -35.05
CA TYR A 296 -8.62 -11.59 -36.14
C TYR A 296 -7.80 -11.68 -37.43
N ILE A 297 -6.47 -11.56 -37.34
CA ILE A 297 -5.54 -11.72 -38.47
C ILE A 297 -5.70 -13.10 -39.10
N LYS A 298 -5.74 -14.15 -38.28
CA LYS A 298 -5.85 -15.54 -38.72
C LYS A 298 -7.19 -15.82 -39.40
N ASP A 299 -8.30 -15.43 -38.76
CA ASP A 299 -9.66 -15.71 -39.25
C ASP A 299 -9.92 -14.99 -40.59
N ASN A 300 -9.27 -13.84 -40.83
CA ASN A 300 -9.40 -13.05 -42.06
C ASN A 300 -8.24 -13.25 -43.07
N ASN A 301 -7.29 -14.15 -42.81
CA ASN A 301 -6.11 -14.40 -43.65
C ASN A 301 -5.31 -13.12 -44.01
N ILE A 302 -5.15 -12.22 -43.05
CA ILE A 302 -4.38 -10.98 -43.24
C ILE A 302 -2.88 -11.33 -43.19
N THR A 303 -2.12 -11.00 -44.23
CA THR A 303 -0.67 -11.26 -44.30
C THR A 303 0.18 -10.00 -44.13
N SER A 304 -0.45 -8.84 -43.99
CA SER A 304 0.20 -7.53 -43.85
C SER A 304 0.12 -7.04 -42.42
N ASP A 305 1.05 -6.18 -42.02
CA ASP A 305 0.98 -5.45 -40.76
C ASP A 305 -0.27 -4.55 -40.70
N ILE A 306 -0.88 -4.50 -39.51
CA ILE A 306 -2.01 -3.63 -39.21
C ILE A 306 -1.50 -2.35 -38.56
N TYR A 307 -2.07 -1.23 -39.01
CA TYR A 307 -1.71 0.12 -38.62
C TYR A 307 -2.94 0.87 -38.08
N ILE A 308 -2.71 1.71 -37.07
CA ILE A 308 -3.58 2.86 -36.79
C ILE A 308 -2.95 4.06 -37.49
N ILE A 309 -3.74 4.81 -38.26
CA ILE A 309 -3.28 5.99 -39.01
C ILE A 309 -4.17 7.19 -38.72
N GLU A 310 -3.63 8.40 -38.88
CA GLU A 310 -4.44 9.61 -39.01
C GLU A 310 -4.96 9.73 -40.44
N ILE A 311 -6.27 9.92 -40.60
CA ILE A 311 -6.94 9.95 -41.92
C ILE A 311 -6.34 11.03 -42.84
N ASN A 312 -6.05 12.21 -42.29
CA ASN A 312 -5.54 13.36 -43.05
C ASN A 312 -4.01 13.47 -43.03
N ASN A 313 -3.31 12.59 -42.32
CA ASN A 313 -1.85 12.57 -42.23
C ASN A 313 -1.34 11.12 -42.07
N PRO A 314 -1.30 10.34 -43.17
CA PRO A 314 -0.94 8.92 -43.10
C PRO A 314 0.49 8.64 -42.61
N GLU A 315 1.37 9.65 -42.54
CA GLU A 315 2.70 9.55 -41.93
C GLU A 315 2.62 9.44 -40.39
N ALA A 316 1.57 9.99 -39.77
CA ALA A 316 1.25 9.74 -38.37
C ALA A 316 0.58 8.37 -38.25
N LYS A 317 1.41 7.33 -38.06
CA LYS A 317 0.96 5.93 -37.96
C LYS A 317 1.63 5.16 -36.83
N LEU A 318 0.90 4.21 -36.28
CA LEU A 318 1.38 3.18 -35.36
C LEU A 318 1.23 1.81 -36.02
N ASN A 319 2.33 1.09 -36.23
CA ASN A 319 2.29 -0.32 -36.61
C ASN A 319 1.90 -1.15 -35.38
N VAL A 320 0.62 -1.51 -35.27
CA VAL A 320 0.05 -2.20 -34.11
C VAL A 320 0.54 -3.64 -34.04
N THR A 321 0.64 -4.33 -35.18
CA THR A 321 1.16 -5.71 -35.24
C THR A 321 2.58 -5.79 -34.67
N ASN A 322 3.48 -4.93 -35.13
CA ASN A 322 4.85 -4.88 -34.63
C ASN A 322 4.90 -4.43 -33.16
N PHE A 323 4.13 -3.41 -32.78
CA PHE A 323 4.09 -2.93 -31.40
C PHE A 323 3.64 -4.03 -30.42
N LEU A 324 2.54 -4.72 -30.72
CA LEU A 324 2.01 -5.79 -29.86
C LEU A 324 2.92 -7.02 -29.84
N SER A 325 3.61 -7.34 -30.94
CA SER A 325 4.65 -8.37 -30.96
C SER A 325 5.82 -8.03 -30.03
N LEU A 326 6.32 -6.79 -30.07
CA LEU A 326 7.36 -6.32 -29.15
C LEU A 326 6.88 -6.30 -27.70
N LEU A 327 5.63 -5.87 -27.45
CA LEU A 327 5.03 -5.89 -26.12
C LEU A 327 4.90 -7.31 -25.57
N LYS A 328 4.54 -8.29 -26.41
CA LYS A 328 4.50 -9.73 -26.05
C LYS A 328 5.87 -10.23 -25.59
N ASN A 329 6.93 -9.81 -26.29
CA ASN A 329 8.30 -10.15 -25.90
C ASN A 329 8.66 -9.52 -24.56
N GLU A 330 8.28 -8.26 -24.30
CA GLU A 330 8.49 -7.62 -23.01
C GLU A 330 7.73 -8.31 -21.87
N VAL A 331 6.48 -8.70 -22.10
CA VAL A 331 5.70 -9.49 -21.13
C VAL A 331 6.38 -10.82 -20.83
N THR A 332 6.91 -11.50 -21.86
CA THR A 332 7.60 -12.78 -21.72
C THR A 332 8.92 -12.63 -20.95
N ASN A 333 9.71 -11.63 -21.29
CA ASN A 333 11.00 -11.35 -20.65
C ASN A 333 10.86 -10.88 -19.19
N ASN A 334 9.75 -10.19 -18.88
CA ASN A 334 9.45 -9.66 -17.55
C ASN A 334 8.35 -10.46 -16.84
N GLN A 335 8.18 -11.74 -17.18
CA GLN A 335 7.12 -12.56 -16.62
C GLN A 335 7.22 -12.64 -15.09
N ILE A 336 6.10 -12.38 -14.42
CA ILE A 336 5.94 -12.55 -12.98
C ILE A 336 5.38 -13.96 -12.75
N ALA A 337 6.15 -14.80 -12.07
CA ALA A 337 5.76 -16.18 -11.80
C ALA A 337 4.54 -16.21 -10.86
N PRO A 338 3.53 -17.06 -11.15
CA PRO A 338 2.44 -17.29 -10.22
C PRO A 338 2.96 -17.80 -8.89
N ARG A 339 2.34 -17.36 -7.80
CA ARG A 339 2.71 -17.80 -6.45
C ARG A 339 1.85 -18.96 -5.98
N GLN A 340 2.39 -19.75 -5.07
CA GLN A 340 1.73 -20.95 -4.55
C GLN A 340 0.50 -20.66 -3.67
N SER A 341 0.35 -19.43 -3.17
CA SER A 341 -0.84 -19.02 -2.41
C SER A 341 -0.86 -17.49 -2.21
N LYS A 342 -2.01 -17.00 -1.74
CA LYS A 342 -2.22 -15.60 -1.31
C LYS A 342 -1.46 -15.21 -0.03
N LYS A 343 -0.77 -16.16 0.63
CA LYS A 343 -0.02 -15.90 1.89
C LYS A 343 0.97 -14.75 1.77
N TYR A 344 1.54 -14.56 0.59
CA TYR A 344 2.46 -13.45 0.32
C TYR A 344 1.83 -12.08 0.61
N ILE A 345 0.60 -11.88 0.15
CA ILE A 345 -0.16 -10.65 0.36
C ILE A 345 -0.48 -10.49 1.85
N THR A 346 -0.99 -11.54 2.49
CA THR A 346 -1.37 -11.48 3.92
C THR A 346 -0.18 -11.31 4.85
N ASN A 347 1.00 -11.83 4.49
CA ASN A 347 2.21 -11.67 5.30
C ASN A 347 2.69 -10.22 5.33
N PHE A 348 2.69 -9.54 4.18
CA PHE A 348 3.01 -8.10 4.12
C PHE A 348 2.07 -7.30 5.02
N GLU A 349 0.76 -7.56 4.90
CA GLU A 349 -0.27 -6.89 5.70
C GLU A 349 -0.06 -7.11 7.20
N SER A 350 0.16 -8.36 7.61
CA SER A 350 0.37 -8.70 9.02
C SER A 350 1.60 -7.98 9.61
N LYS A 351 2.69 -7.86 8.85
CA LYS A 351 3.93 -7.22 9.30
C LYS A 351 3.82 -5.70 9.48
N LEU A 352 2.77 -5.06 8.95
CA LEU A 352 2.47 -3.64 9.20
C LEU A 352 1.34 -3.45 10.21
N ILE A 353 0.23 -4.15 9.98
CA ILE A 353 -1.01 -3.96 10.75
C ILE A 353 -0.83 -4.43 12.19
N GLU A 354 -0.27 -5.64 12.40
CA GLU A 354 -0.21 -6.23 13.73
C GLU A 354 0.72 -5.47 14.68
N PRO A 355 1.98 -5.14 14.33
CA PRO A 355 2.83 -4.32 15.19
C PRO A 355 2.21 -2.96 15.50
N MET A 356 1.60 -2.30 14.50
CA MET A 356 0.97 -1.00 14.70
C MET A 356 -0.25 -1.08 15.63
N GLN A 357 -1.13 -2.08 15.46
CA GLN A 357 -2.27 -2.29 16.36
C GLN A 357 -1.82 -2.60 17.79
N ASN A 358 -0.74 -3.38 17.94
CA ASN A 358 -0.16 -3.67 19.25
C ASN A 358 0.45 -2.44 19.91
N LEU A 359 1.17 -1.59 19.15
CA LEU A 359 1.64 -0.28 19.64
C LEU A 359 0.50 0.58 20.17
N MET A 360 -0.57 0.72 19.39
CA MET A 360 -1.75 1.49 19.78
C MET A 360 -2.39 0.94 21.05
N LYS A 361 -2.53 -0.39 21.15
CA LYS A 361 -3.10 -1.05 22.33
C LYS A 361 -2.24 -0.84 23.58
N VAL A 362 -0.92 -0.94 23.45
CA VAL A 362 0.02 -0.74 24.56
C VAL A 362 0.02 0.72 25.01
N ALA A 363 0.02 1.69 24.08
CA ALA A 363 -0.08 3.11 24.42
C ALA A 363 -1.39 3.45 25.15
N LYS A 364 -2.53 2.93 24.67
CA LYS A 364 -3.82 3.04 25.38
C LYS A 364 -3.75 2.49 26.80
N ALA A 365 -3.06 1.36 27.00
CA ALA A 365 -2.87 0.78 28.34
C ALA A 365 -1.98 1.65 29.24
N ILE A 366 -0.92 2.26 28.69
CA ILE A 366 -0.07 3.22 29.41
C ILE A 366 -0.89 4.43 29.86
N VAL A 367 -1.67 5.04 28.97
CA VAL A 367 -2.51 6.21 29.28
C VAL A 367 -3.60 5.86 30.29
N LEU A 368 -4.18 4.65 30.22
CA LEU A 368 -5.16 4.18 31.21
C LEU A 368 -4.53 4.02 32.59
N GLU A 369 -3.36 3.39 32.66
CA GLU A 369 -2.63 3.20 33.92
C GLU A 369 -2.27 4.55 34.56
N ILE A 370 -1.88 5.53 33.75
CA ILE A 370 -1.64 6.92 34.17
C ILE A 370 -2.91 7.55 34.77
N ASN A 371 -4.05 7.42 34.09
CA ASN A 371 -5.31 7.98 34.58
C ASN A 371 -5.75 7.31 35.89
N ASN A 372 -5.52 6.01 36.04
CA ASN A 372 -5.85 5.27 37.27
C ASN A 372 -4.95 5.63 38.44
N PHE A 373 -3.69 6.00 38.19
CA PHE A 373 -2.79 6.47 39.23
C PHE A 373 -3.12 7.88 39.74
N ASN A 374 -3.76 8.71 38.90
CA ASN A 374 -4.13 10.09 39.23
C ASN A 374 -5.51 10.22 39.92
N ASN A 375 -6.35 9.18 39.87
CA ASN A 375 -7.66 9.09 40.55
C ASN A 375 -7.53 8.33 41.86
#